data_AF-A0A1Q5C7E7-F1
#
_entry.id   AF-A0A1Q5C7E7-F1
#
_cell.length_a   1.000
_cell.length_b   1.000
_cell.length_c   1.000
_cell.angle_alpha   90.00
_cell.angle_beta   90.00
_cell.angle_gamma   90.00
#
_symmetry.space_group_name_H-M   'P 1'
#
loop_
_entity.id
_entity.type
_entity.pdbx_description
1 polymer ?
#
loop_
_entity_poly.entity_id
_entity_poly.type
_entity_poly.pdbx_seq_one_letter_code
_entity_poly.pdbx_strand_id
1 'polypeptide(L)'
;MLSDYQQQLRAKFLATPVVAPPEPWRYVDQTRRCIPVGGLQGVGFGVHPQTGVDLLMVVSIDGFGLIDAPTGAKIARDRHPDPDDASPSGPDLACPGIGVLAGTRVRIAGLFGGGLHATTDDGWTIDVVAPETLLAI
;
A
#
# COMPACT_ATOMS: atom_id res chain seq x y z
N MET A 1 -8.74 -23.76 11.33
CA MET A 1 -8.44 -24.87 10.41
C MET A 1 -8.98 -24.50 9.05
N LEU A 2 -8.20 -24.70 7.98
CA LEU A 2 -8.67 -24.46 6.61
C LEU A 2 -9.59 -25.61 6.18
N SER A 3 -10.73 -25.28 5.57
CA SER A 3 -11.60 -26.26 4.90
C SER A 3 -10.88 -26.95 3.74
N ASP A 4 -11.37 -28.11 3.32
CA ASP A 4 -10.80 -28.86 2.17
C ASP A 4 -10.75 -27.99 0.90
N TYR A 5 -11.77 -27.16 0.69
CA TYR A 5 -11.82 -26.20 -0.41
C TYR A 5 -10.68 -25.16 -0.33
N GLN A 6 -10.45 -24.57 0.86
CA GLN A 6 -9.37 -23.61 1.07
C GLN A 6 -7.99 -24.27 0.92
N GLN A 7 -7.83 -25.53 1.34
CA GLN A 7 -6.58 -26.29 1.16
C GLN A 7 -6.29 -26.55 -0.33
N GLN A 8 -7.30 -26.93 -1.12
CA GLN A 8 -7.17 -27.11 -2.56
C GLN A 8 -6.82 -25.80 -3.29
N LEU A 9 -7.49 -24.69 -2.94
CA LEU A 9 -7.17 -23.37 -3.46
C LEU A 9 -5.74 -22.96 -3.12
N ARG A 10 -5.30 -23.16 -1.88
CA ARG A 10 -3.93 -22.89 -1.44
C ARG A 10 -2.91 -23.66 -2.27
N ALA A 11 -3.09 -24.96 -2.45
CA ALA A 11 -2.20 -25.79 -3.25
C ALA A 11 -2.13 -25.30 -4.71
N LYS A 12 -3.27 -24.91 -5.28
CA LYS A 12 -3.34 -24.34 -6.63
C LYS A 12 -2.58 -23.01 -6.74
N PHE A 13 -2.75 -22.09 -5.79
CA PHE A 13 -2.04 -20.80 -5.80
C PHE A 13 -0.53 -21.00 -5.69
N LEU A 14 -0.06 -21.86 -4.79
CA LEU A 14 1.37 -22.13 -4.62
C LEU A 14 2.02 -22.81 -5.83
N ALA A 15 1.25 -23.64 -6.57
CA ALA A 15 1.73 -24.30 -7.78
C ALA A 15 1.62 -23.40 -9.04
N THR A 16 0.97 -22.25 -8.95
CA THR A 16 0.77 -21.38 -10.12
C THR A 16 2.08 -20.68 -10.46
N PRO A 17 2.59 -20.80 -11.71
CA PRO A 17 3.81 -20.12 -12.11
C PRO A 17 3.60 -18.60 -12.07
N VAL A 18 4.63 -17.88 -11.60
CA VAL A 18 4.64 -16.41 -11.67
C VAL A 18 4.86 -16.02 -13.12
N VAL A 19 3.87 -15.35 -13.70
CA VAL A 19 3.93 -14.82 -15.06
C VAL A 19 4.21 -13.32 -15.05
N ALA A 20 4.65 -12.79 -16.19
CA ALA A 20 4.75 -11.35 -16.37
C ALA A 20 3.36 -10.70 -16.18
N PRO A 21 3.31 -9.48 -15.60
CA PRO A 21 2.06 -8.77 -15.45
C PRO A 21 1.40 -8.57 -16.84
N PRO A 22 0.08 -8.80 -16.96
CA PRO A 22 -0.62 -8.58 -18.22
C PRO A 22 -0.76 -7.08 -18.49
N GLU A 23 -0.80 -6.68 -19.76
CA GLU A 23 -1.11 -5.29 -20.11
C GLU A 23 -2.45 -4.84 -19.48
N PRO A 24 -2.54 -3.60 -18.96
CA PRO A 24 -1.55 -2.52 -19.00
C PRO A 24 -0.58 -2.49 -17.81
N TRP A 25 -0.56 -3.54 -16.97
CA TRP A 25 0.24 -3.57 -15.75
C TRP A 25 1.71 -3.68 -16.07
N ARG A 26 2.49 -2.71 -15.58
CA ARG A 26 3.93 -2.64 -15.79
C ARG A 26 4.67 -2.43 -14.48
N TYR A 27 5.89 -2.93 -14.42
CA TYR A 27 6.80 -2.57 -13.34
C TYR A 27 7.17 -1.10 -13.46
N VAL A 28 7.02 -0.38 -12.36
CA VAL A 28 7.28 1.05 -12.27
C VAL A 28 8.78 1.33 -12.31
N ASP A 29 9.58 0.56 -11.56
CA ASP A 29 11.05 0.53 -11.71
C ASP A 29 11.45 -0.69 -12.56
N GLN A 30 11.83 -0.43 -13.81
CA GLN A 30 12.27 -1.46 -14.75
C GLN A 30 13.61 -2.11 -14.35
N THR A 31 14.40 -1.44 -13.50
CA THR A 31 15.73 -1.90 -13.10
C THR A 31 15.71 -2.70 -11.80
N ARG A 32 15.00 -2.23 -10.78
CA ARG A 32 15.00 -2.86 -9.44
C ARG A 32 13.72 -3.59 -9.09
N ARG A 33 12.65 -3.46 -9.89
CA ARG A 33 11.29 -4.01 -9.63
C ARG A 33 10.66 -3.59 -8.29
N CYS A 34 11.35 -2.80 -7.46
CA CYS A 34 10.90 -2.33 -6.16
C CYS A 34 11.50 -0.96 -5.83
N ILE A 35 10.82 -0.20 -4.97
CA ILE A 35 11.32 1.05 -4.40
C ILE A 35 11.73 0.75 -2.95
N PRO A 36 13.03 0.79 -2.60
CA PRO A 36 13.46 0.50 -1.24
C PRO A 36 13.05 1.62 -0.28
N VAL A 37 12.39 1.25 0.81
CA VAL A 37 12.01 2.16 1.90
C VAL A 37 12.55 1.62 3.21
N GLY A 38 13.55 2.31 3.77
CA GLY A 38 14.09 1.95 5.08
C GLY A 38 13.08 2.25 6.19
N GLY A 39 12.84 1.27 7.08
CA GLY A 39 11.92 1.43 8.21
C GLY A 39 10.48 1.76 7.80
N LEU A 40 9.99 1.13 6.74
CA LEU A 40 8.59 1.27 6.28
C LEU A 40 7.63 0.94 7.43
N GLN A 41 6.73 1.87 7.72
CA GLN A 41 5.67 1.69 8.73
C GLN A 41 4.30 1.49 8.09
N GLY A 42 4.03 2.10 6.94
CA GLY A 42 2.77 1.92 6.23
C GLY A 42 2.68 2.76 4.97
N VAL A 43 1.63 2.52 4.18
CA VAL A 43 1.37 3.25 2.94
C VAL A 43 -0.11 3.61 2.81
N GLY A 44 -0.39 4.69 2.09
CA GLY A 44 -1.74 5.11 1.76
C GLY A 44 -1.81 5.70 0.36
N PHE A 45 -3.02 5.79 -0.18
CA PHE A 45 -3.26 6.38 -1.49
C PHE A 45 -3.99 7.72 -1.36
N GLY A 46 -3.54 8.70 -2.13
CA GLY A 46 -4.24 9.95 -2.38
C GLY A 46 -4.33 10.22 -3.87
N VAL A 47 -5.14 11.19 -4.27
CA VAL A 47 -5.31 11.56 -5.67
C VAL A 47 -4.72 12.95 -5.89
N HIS A 48 -3.90 13.10 -6.92
CA HIS A 48 -3.33 14.40 -7.29
C HIS A 48 -4.46 15.37 -7.67
N PRO A 49 -4.61 16.53 -6.98
CA PRO A 49 -5.81 17.36 -7.10
C PRO A 49 -6.01 17.97 -8.49
N GLN A 50 -4.93 18.23 -9.24
CA GLN A 50 -5.02 18.77 -10.60
C GLN A 50 -5.05 17.71 -11.72
N THR A 51 -4.37 16.58 -11.57
CA THR A 51 -4.22 15.58 -12.66
C THR A 51 -5.08 14.36 -12.49
N GLY A 52 -5.61 14.10 -11.29
CA GLY A 52 -6.39 12.90 -10.98
C GLY A 52 -5.56 11.62 -10.87
N VAL A 53 -4.23 11.72 -10.94
CA VAL A 53 -3.33 10.57 -10.86
C VAL A 53 -3.20 10.07 -9.42
N ASP A 54 -3.15 8.75 -9.25
CA ASP A 54 -2.90 8.12 -7.95
C ASP A 54 -1.49 8.40 -7.44
N LEU A 55 -1.43 8.78 -6.16
CA LEU A 55 -0.22 9.05 -5.43
C LEU A 55 -0.11 8.08 -4.25
N LEU A 56 1.05 7.44 -4.13
CA LEU A 56 1.39 6.58 -3.00
C LEU A 56 2.11 7.41 -1.95
N MET A 57 1.46 7.62 -0.81
CA MET A 57 2.10 8.17 0.37
C MET A 57 2.72 7.03 1.19
N VAL A 58 3.96 7.23 1.62
CA VAL A 58 4.77 6.29 2.38
C VAL A 58 5.06 6.91 3.75
N VAL A 59 4.76 6.17 4.81
CA VAL A 59 5.13 6.50 6.18
C VAL A 59 6.27 5.56 6.59
N SER A 60 7.39 6.16 7.02
CA SER A 60 8.59 5.43 7.44
C SER A 60 9.17 6.05 8.70
N ILE A 61 10.10 5.34 9.34
CA ILE A 61 10.84 5.87 10.51
C ILE A 61 11.60 7.17 10.21
N ASP A 62 11.96 7.39 8.94
CA ASP A 62 12.65 8.61 8.48
C ASP A 62 11.65 9.70 8.05
N GLY A 63 10.35 9.54 8.31
CA GLY A 63 9.29 10.47 7.95
C GLY A 63 8.50 10.06 6.70
N PHE A 64 7.94 11.04 5.99
CA PHE A 64 6.98 10.82 4.89
C PHE A 64 7.59 10.95 3.51
N GLY A 65 7.12 10.14 2.57
CA GLY A 65 7.42 10.23 1.14
C GLY A 65 6.16 10.21 0.30
N LEU A 66 6.16 10.92 -0.82
CA LEU A 66 5.08 10.89 -1.79
C LEU A 66 5.62 10.45 -3.15
N ILE A 67 4.97 9.46 -3.75
CA ILE A 67 5.39 8.82 -4.98
C ILE A 67 4.23 8.90 -5.98
N ASP A 68 4.52 9.31 -7.21
CA ASP A 68 3.61 9.19 -8.34
C ASP A 68 3.47 7.70 -8.71
N ALA A 69 2.27 7.12 -8.59
CA ALA A 69 2.10 5.68 -8.74
C ALA A 69 2.36 5.17 -10.19
N PRO A 70 1.95 5.87 -11.26
CA PRO A 70 2.25 5.43 -12.63
C PRO A 70 3.73 5.42 -13.03
N THR A 71 4.55 6.27 -12.41
CA THR A 71 5.96 6.47 -12.80
C THR A 71 6.96 6.06 -11.72
N GLY A 72 6.53 6.00 -10.46
CA GLY A 72 7.39 5.72 -9.30
C GLY A 72 8.29 6.88 -8.93
N ALA A 73 8.11 8.04 -9.56
CA ALA A 73 8.86 9.23 -9.25
C ALA A 73 8.51 9.68 -7.83
N LYS A 74 9.54 9.91 -7.00
CA LYS A 74 9.36 10.54 -5.69
C LYS A 74 9.14 12.03 -5.89
N ILE A 75 7.93 12.51 -5.61
CA ILE A 75 7.51 13.88 -5.87
C ILE A 75 7.57 14.78 -4.62
N ALA A 76 7.53 14.21 -3.42
CA ALA A 76 7.74 14.97 -2.18
C ALA A 76 8.40 14.09 -1.09
N ARG A 77 9.09 14.74 -0.16
CA ARG A 77 9.75 14.08 0.98
C ARG A 77 9.77 15.04 2.17
N ASP A 78 9.26 14.57 3.30
CA ASP A 78 9.37 15.25 4.58
C ASP A 78 10.11 14.37 5.59
N ARG A 79 11.31 14.80 6.00
CA ARG A 79 12.17 14.06 6.94
C ARG A 79 11.90 14.37 8.40
N HIS A 80 11.19 15.46 8.68
CA HIS A 80 10.95 15.93 10.03
C HIS A 80 9.47 16.32 10.17
N PRO A 81 8.54 15.35 9.98
CA PRO A 81 7.14 15.61 10.28
C PRO A 81 7.00 15.99 11.75
N ASP A 82 5.93 16.70 12.08
CA ASP A 82 5.57 16.99 13.48
C ASP A 82 5.53 15.65 14.25
N PRO A 83 6.22 15.54 15.41
CA PRO A 83 6.21 14.32 16.21
C PRO A 83 4.81 13.80 16.54
N ASP A 84 3.82 14.69 16.70
CA ASP A 84 2.43 14.31 16.99
C ASP A 84 1.71 13.73 15.77
N ASP A 85 2.19 14.04 14.56
CA ASP A 85 1.64 13.58 13.29
C ASP A 85 2.46 12.48 12.62
N ALA A 86 3.67 12.19 13.11
CA ALA A 86 4.65 11.28 12.49
C ALA A 86 4.19 9.81 12.39
N SER A 87 3.06 9.45 12.99
CA SER A 87 2.45 8.12 12.92
C SER A 87 0.95 8.19 12.64
N PRO A 88 0.35 7.16 12.00
CA PRO A 88 -1.08 7.11 11.73
C PRO A 88 -1.89 7.24 13.02
N SER A 89 -2.87 8.15 13.03
CA SER A 89 -3.67 8.46 14.21
C SER A 89 -5.16 8.54 13.89
N GLY A 90 -5.98 8.45 14.93
CA GLY A 90 -7.43 8.53 14.82
C GLY A 90 -8.10 7.22 14.37
N PRO A 91 -9.45 7.21 14.25
CA PRO A 91 -10.22 6.03 13.93
C PRO A 91 -10.01 5.54 12.48
N ASP A 92 -9.51 6.42 11.60
CA ASP A 92 -9.23 6.14 10.20
C ASP A 92 -7.77 5.74 9.93
N LEU A 93 -6.93 5.70 10.98
CA LEU A 93 -5.49 5.43 10.91
C LEU A 93 -4.84 6.23 9.77
N ALA A 94 -4.93 7.56 9.84
CA ALA A 94 -4.47 8.44 8.78
C ALA A 94 -3.35 9.39 9.24
N CYS A 95 -2.55 9.83 8.27
CA CYS A 95 -1.53 10.86 8.43
C CYS A 95 -1.89 12.11 7.62
N PRO A 96 -1.39 13.30 7.99
CA PRO A 96 -1.48 14.49 7.16
C PRO A 96 -0.75 14.29 5.82
N GLY A 97 -1.39 14.66 4.72
CA GLY A 97 -0.76 14.64 3.41
C GLY A 97 0.38 15.66 3.29
N ILE A 98 1.35 15.35 2.43
CA ILE A 98 2.49 16.23 2.12
C ILE A 98 2.47 16.70 0.67
N GLY A 99 3.20 17.76 0.35
CA GLY A 99 3.33 18.27 -1.02
C GLY A 99 1.97 18.64 -1.61
N VAL A 100 1.64 18.08 -2.78
CA VAL A 100 0.34 18.31 -3.45
C VAL A 100 -0.86 17.76 -2.68
N LEU A 101 -0.65 16.89 -1.68
CA LEU A 101 -1.68 16.39 -0.77
C LEU A 101 -1.77 17.18 0.54
N ALA A 102 -1.03 18.28 0.71
CA ALA A 102 -1.09 19.09 1.91
C ALA A 102 -2.53 19.56 2.19
N GLY A 103 -2.95 19.51 3.46
CA GLY A 103 -4.31 19.82 3.90
C GLY A 103 -5.32 18.67 3.72
N THR A 104 -4.89 17.50 3.25
CA THR A 104 -5.71 16.28 3.22
C THR A 104 -5.26 15.29 4.30
N ARG A 105 -6.11 14.31 4.62
CA ARG A 105 -5.76 13.15 5.45
C ARG A 105 -5.67 11.92 4.56
N VAL A 106 -4.55 11.20 4.65
CA VAL A 106 -4.31 9.98 3.88
C VAL A 106 -4.39 8.79 4.82
N ARG A 107 -5.35 7.88 4.59
CA ARG A 107 -5.49 6.64 5.36
C ARG A 107 -4.31 5.73 5.07
N ILE A 108 -3.68 5.23 6.12
CA ILE A 108 -2.45 4.43 6.05
C ILE A 108 -2.77 3.00 6.47
N ALA A 109 -2.32 2.04 5.65
CA ALA A 109 -2.28 0.63 5.98
C ALA A 109 -0.82 0.19 6.24
N GLY A 110 -0.59 -0.50 7.36
CA GLY A 110 0.74 -0.94 7.78
C GLY A 110 0.81 -1.44 9.23
N LEU A 111 1.89 -1.11 9.92
CA LEU A 111 2.21 -1.57 11.28
C LEU A 111 1.14 -1.26 12.32
N PHE A 112 0.45 -0.13 12.18
CA PHE A 112 -0.59 0.33 13.11
C PHE A 112 -1.98 -0.22 12.74
N GLY A 113 -2.06 -1.13 11.77
CA GLY A 113 -3.31 -1.60 11.17
C GLY A 113 -3.63 -0.85 9.89
N GLY A 114 -4.92 -0.69 9.63
CA GLY A 114 -5.44 -0.20 8.36
C GLY A 114 -5.92 -1.38 7.52
N GLY A 115 -7.16 -1.30 7.08
CA GLY A 115 -7.84 -2.41 6.43
C GLY A 115 -8.23 -2.05 5.01
N LEU A 116 -8.03 -3.01 4.10
CA LEU A 116 -8.85 -3.08 2.90
C LEU A 116 -10.28 -3.34 3.37
N HIS A 117 -11.25 -2.55 2.90
CA HIS A 117 -12.64 -2.79 3.27
C HIS A 117 -13.01 -4.23 2.90
N ALA A 118 -13.40 -5.02 3.92
CA ALA A 118 -13.76 -6.43 3.72
C ALA A 118 -15.04 -6.58 2.90
N THR A 119 -15.79 -5.49 2.74
CA THR A 119 -17.01 -5.41 1.94
C THR A 119 -17.03 -4.06 1.20
N THR A 120 -17.36 -4.04 -0.09
CA THR A 120 -17.70 -2.83 -0.84
C THR A 120 -19.21 -2.54 -0.76
N ASP A 121 -19.64 -1.31 -1.06
CA ASP A 121 -21.06 -0.91 -1.01
C ASP A 121 -21.95 -1.67 -2.01
N ASP A 122 -21.37 -2.19 -3.09
CA ASP A 122 -22.03 -3.05 -4.07
C ASP A 122 -21.96 -4.56 -3.70
N GLY A 123 -21.50 -4.88 -2.49
CA GLY A 123 -21.64 -6.20 -1.88
C GLY A 123 -20.49 -7.17 -2.14
N TRP A 124 -19.37 -6.73 -2.72
CA TRP A 124 -18.20 -7.59 -2.87
C TRP A 124 -17.52 -7.79 -1.54
N THR A 125 -17.30 -9.04 -1.14
CA THR A 125 -16.60 -9.38 0.10
C THR A 125 -15.23 -10.00 -0.17
N ILE A 126 -14.26 -9.71 0.70
CA ILE A 126 -12.94 -10.34 0.68
C ILE A 126 -12.88 -11.43 1.74
N ASP A 127 -12.47 -12.64 1.33
CA ASP A 127 -12.19 -13.76 2.23
C ASP A 127 -10.68 -14.07 2.22
N VAL A 128 -10.11 -14.29 3.39
CA VAL A 128 -8.68 -14.57 3.55
C VAL A 128 -8.48 -16.08 3.42
N VAL A 129 -8.14 -16.52 2.21
CA VAL A 129 -7.95 -17.95 1.90
C VAL A 129 -6.55 -18.45 2.29
N ALA A 130 -5.56 -17.57 2.38
CA ALA A 130 -4.20 -17.88 2.84
C ALA A 130 -3.61 -16.70 3.66
N PRO A 131 -3.70 -16.73 5.00
CA PRO A 131 -3.27 -15.63 5.87
C PRO A 131 -1.75 -15.56 6.10
N GLU A 132 -1.02 -16.57 5.64
CA GLU A 132 0.41 -16.73 5.87
C GLU A 132 1.20 -16.12 4.72
N THR A 133 1.75 -14.94 4.98
CA THR A 133 2.72 -14.28 4.11
C THR A 133 3.88 -15.23 3.85
N LEU A 134 4.23 -15.45 2.58
CA LEU A 134 5.46 -16.11 2.18
C LEU A 134 6.65 -15.24 2.63
N LEU A 135 7.12 -15.43 3.85
CA LEU A 135 8.50 -15.11 4.23
C LEU A 135 9.41 -16.10 3.50
N ALA A 136 9.67 -15.83 2.23
CA ALA A 136 10.88 -16.33 1.57
C ALA A 136 11.93 -15.23 1.73
N ILE A 137 12.65 -15.27 2.86
CA ILE A 137 13.97 -14.65 3.00
C ILE A 137 15.00 -15.70 2.58
#